data_AF-A0A2A7A2Z8-F1
#
_entry.id   AF-A0A2A7A2Z8-F1
#
_cell.length_a   1.000
_cell.length_b   1.000
_cell.length_c   1.000
_cell.angle_alpha   90.00
_cell.angle_beta   90.00
_cell.angle_gamma   90.00
#
_symmetry.space_group_name_H-M   'P 1'
#
loop_
_entity.id
_entity.type
_entity.pdbx_description
1 polymer ?
#
loop_
_entity_poly.entity_id
_entity_poly.type
_entity_poly.pdbx_seq_one_letter_code
_entity_poly.pdbx_strand_id
1 'polypeptide(L)'
;MKEMNRREFLTLTGASVALLALAACGAPSTPVAPTGKEAELVAAINKVWKKKYEANEVAHEQLILNQDAVGAIRCYGRVFEEANETPHTLNDSDNKLIFGELNGLEDKIRNKYGKDSLAGMAGLSEPSTEREVALEDAYSCEDAAVRAFVAKLLDNSNSAKAEFISIYCPVVQGKTYMTAVVFRNNKA
;
A
#
# COMPACT_ATOMS: atom_id res chain seq x y z
N MET A 1 21.04 15.15 -10.74
CA MET A 1 20.30 13.91 -10.39
C MET A 1 18.85 14.33 -10.23
N LYS A 2 17.92 13.76 -11.00
CA LYS A 2 16.52 14.19 -11.00
C LYS A 2 15.80 13.47 -9.86
N GLU A 3 15.09 14.22 -9.03
CA GLU A 3 14.25 13.71 -7.95
C GLU A 3 13.15 12.81 -8.54
N MET A 4 13.16 11.51 -8.24
CA MET A 4 12.12 10.58 -8.68
C MET A 4 10.90 10.77 -7.79
N ASN A 5 9.77 11.13 -8.38
CA ASN A 5 8.50 11.19 -7.66
C ASN A 5 7.82 9.82 -7.61
N ARG A 6 6.85 9.66 -6.70
CA ARG A 6 6.04 8.45 -6.49
C ARG A 6 5.44 7.82 -7.76
N ARG A 7 5.16 8.59 -8.82
CA ARG A 7 4.66 8.04 -10.10
C ARG A 7 5.77 7.37 -10.90
N GLU A 8 6.95 8.00 -10.97
CA GLU A 8 8.10 7.51 -11.72
C GLU A 8 8.60 6.17 -11.16
N PHE A 9 8.61 5.99 -9.84
CA PHE A 9 9.00 4.72 -9.20
C PHE A 9 8.02 3.58 -9.50
N LEU A 10 6.71 3.83 -9.38
CA LEU A 10 5.69 2.86 -9.75
C LEU A 10 5.73 2.52 -11.26
N THR A 11 6.05 3.49 -12.12
CA THR A 11 6.24 3.20 -13.55
C THR A 11 7.56 2.52 -13.87
N LEU A 12 8.65 2.74 -13.12
CA LEU A 12 9.92 2.05 -13.35
C LEU A 12 9.79 0.55 -12.99
N THR A 13 9.03 0.22 -11.95
CA THR A 13 8.63 -1.17 -11.66
C THR A 13 7.76 -1.80 -12.77
N GLY A 14 7.18 -0.98 -13.66
CA GLY A 14 6.42 -1.42 -14.84
C GLY A 14 7.14 -1.28 -16.19
N ALA A 15 8.28 -0.58 -16.28
CA ALA A 15 8.93 -0.23 -17.55
C ALA A 15 10.12 -1.13 -17.92
N SER A 16 10.51 -2.08 -17.06
CA SER A 16 11.47 -3.14 -17.39
C SER A 16 10.79 -4.43 -17.88
N VAL A 17 9.52 -4.37 -18.31
CA VAL A 17 8.79 -5.50 -18.90
C VAL A 17 9.28 -5.76 -20.34
N ALA A 18 10.53 -6.20 -20.45
CA ALA A 18 11.05 -6.89 -21.62
C ALA A 18 12.02 -7.97 -21.12
N LEU A 19 11.64 -9.23 -21.40
CA LEU A 19 12.35 -10.48 -21.09
C LEU A 19 12.37 -10.92 -19.62
N LEU A 20 11.45 -11.82 -19.25
CA LEU A 20 11.72 -13.27 -19.21
C LEU A 20 10.48 -13.99 -18.62
N ALA A 21 9.53 -14.36 -19.49
CA ALA A 21 8.47 -15.28 -19.09
C ALA A 21 9.03 -16.71 -19.06
N LEU A 22 9.54 -17.15 -17.90
CA LEU A 22 9.72 -18.57 -17.61
C LEU A 22 8.65 -18.98 -16.58
N ALA A 23 7.93 -20.03 -16.95
CA ALA A 23 6.75 -20.54 -16.27
C ALA A 23 6.96 -20.80 -14.77
N ALA A 24 6.01 -20.34 -13.96
CA ALA A 24 5.62 -21.00 -12.72
C ALA A 24 4.11 -20.78 -12.52
N CYS A 25 3.33 -21.82 -12.79
CA CYS A 25 1.95 -21.92 -12.36
C CYS A 25 1.95 -22.03 -10.83
N GLY A 26 1.56 -20.96 -10.15
CA GLY A 26 1.29 -20.94 -8.71
C GLY A 26 -0.13 -20.43 -8.50
N ALA A 27 -0.92 -21.16 -7.72
CA ALA A 27 -2.35 -20.92 -7.51
C ALA A 27 -2.67 -19.45 -7.17
N PRO A 28 -3.85 -18.93 -7.60
CA PRO A 28 -4.28 -17.60 -7.20
C PRO A 28 -4.40 -17.57 -5.67
N SER A 29 -3.52 -16.80 -5.03
CA SER A 29 -3.61 -16.52 -3.60
C SER A 29 -4.89 -15.71 -3.38
N THR A 30 -5.95 -16.38 -2.94
CA THR A 30 -7.17 -15.71 -2.47
C THR A 30 -6.78 -14.71 -1.37
N PRO A 31 -7.23 -13.45 -1.44
CA PRO A 31 -6.95 -12.49 -0.36
C PRO A 31 -7.55 -13.04 0.94
N VAL A 32 -6.70 -13.33 1.92
CA VAL A 32 -7.12 -13.73 3.26
C VAL A 32 -7.90 -12.56 3.86
N ALA A 33 -9.09 -12.83 4.40
CA ALA A 33 -9.84 -11.81 5.14
C ALA A 33 -8.98 -11.34 6.33
N PRO A 34 -8.79 -10.03 6.51
CA PRO A 34 -7.93 -9.49 7.56
C PRO A 34 -8.43 -9.94 8.93
N THR A 35 -7.53 -10.54 9.72
CA THR A 35 -7.78 -10.99 11.09
C THR A 35 -6.75 -10.35 12.03
N GLY A 36 -7.17 -9.96 13.24
CA GLY A 36 -6.29 -9.32 14.23
C GLY A 36 -5.95 -7.86 13.91
N LYS A 37 -4.65 -7.53 13.89
CA LYS A 37 -4.14 -6.15 13.86
C LYS A 37 -4.64 -5.29 12.71
N GLU A 38 -4.85 -5.87 11.53
CA GLU A 38 -5.36 -5.15 10.34
C GLU A 38 -6.82 -4.71 10.52
N ALA A 39 -7.65 -5.55 11.16
CA ALA A 39 -9.04 -5.24 11.46
C ALA A 39 -9.16 -4.17 12.56
N GLU A 40 -8.29 -4.22 13.57
CA GLU A 40 -8.19 -3.17 14.59
C GLU A 40 -7.77 -1.83 13.98
N LEU A 41 -6.77 -1.86 13.09
CA LEU A 41 -6.26 -0.66 12.44
C LEU A 41 -7.29 -0.01 11.51
N VAL A 42 -8.02 -0.79 10.69
CA VAL A 42 -9.07 -0.20 9.83
C VAL A 42 -10.19 0.42 10.66
N ALA A 43 -10.53 -0.17 11.81
CA ALA A 43 -11.52 0.40 12.72
C ALA A 43 -11.03 1.71 13.34
N ALA A 44 -9.76 1.79 13.73
CA ALA A 44 -9.15 3.01 14.24
C ALA A 44 -9.08 4.10 13.16
N ILE A 45 -8.65 3.75 11.94
CA ILE A 45 -8.63 4.65 10.77
C ILE A 45 -10.03 5.20 10.50
N ASN A 46 -11.06 4.35 10.46
CA ASN A 46 -12.43 4.79 10.16
C ASN A 46 -13.02 5.72 11.23
N LYS A 47 -12.58 5.65 12.50
CA LYS A 47 -12.96 6.66 13.51
C LYS A 47 -12.42 8.05 13.18
N VAL A 48 -11.19 8.13 12.67
CA VAL A 48 -10.60 9.41 12.22
C VAL A 48 -11.21 9.85 10.89
N TRP A 49 -11.41 8.92 9.96
CA TRP A 49 -12.00 9.16 8.65
C TRP A 49 -13.42 9.72 8.75
N LYS A 50 -14.24 9.20 9.67
CA LYS A 50 -15.57 9.74 9.94
C LYS A 50 -15.54 11.20 10.39
N LYS A 51 -14.59 11.58 11.25
CA LYS A 51 -14.42 13.00 11.65
C LYS A 51 -14.01 13.87 10.45
N LYS A 52 -13.21 13.33 9.53
CA LYS A 52 -12.85 13.99 8.26
C LYS A 52 -14.07 14.16 7.35
N TYR A 53 -14.96 13.17 7.31
CA TYR A 53 -16.21 13.23 6.55
C TYR A 53 -17.16 14.28 7.13
N GLU A 54 -17.35 14.31 8.45
CA GLU A 54 -18.14 15.33 9.15
C GLU A 54 -17.61 16.75 8.90
N ALA A 55 -16.29 16.89 8.69
CA ALA A 55 -15.63 18.14 8.30
C ALA A 55 -15.67 18.43 6.78
N ASN A 56 -16.32 17.58 5.98
CA ASN A 56 -16.36 17.63 4.51
C ASN A 56 -14.98 17.54 3.83
N GLU A 57 -13.98 16.91 4.48
CA GLU A 57 -12.64 16.72 3.92
C GLU A 57 -12.51 15.46 3.04
N VAL A 58 -13.44 14.51 3.18
CA VAL A 58 -13.48 13.26 2.40
C VAL A 58 -14.91 12.99 1.90
N ALA A 59 -15.04 12.28 0.79
CA ALA A 59 -16.32 12.07 0.09
C ALA A 59 -17.16 10.90 0.66
N HIS A 60 -16.52 9.97 1.38
CA HIS A 60 -17.17 8.77 1.93
C HIS A 60 -16.98 8.73 3.44
N GLU A 61 -18.05 8.43 4.18
CA GLU A 61 -18.04 8.39 5.65
C GLU A 61 -17.07 7.35 6.22
N GLN A 62 -16.88 6.25 5.51
CA GLN A 62 -16.03 5.13 5.90
C GLN A 62 -15.30 4.55 4.70
N LEU A 63 -14.11 4.03 4.94
CA LEU A 63 -13.37 3.19 4.00
C LEU A 63 -13.82 1.74 4.16
N ILE A 64 -14.16 1.10 3.04
CA ILE A 64 -14.49 -0.31 2.97
C ILE A 64 -13.21 -1.11 2.83
N LEU A 65 -12.98 -2.00 3.78
CA LEU A 65 -11.84 -2.91 3.74
C LEU A 65 -11.95 -3.85 2.53
N ASN A 66 -10.96 -3.76 1.65
CA ASN A 66 -10.89 -4.54 0.43
C ASN A 66 -9.42 -4.76 0.09
N GLN A 67 -8.99 -6.02 0.11
CA GLN A 67 -7.58 -6.40 -0.07
C GLN A 67 -7.18 -6.55 -1.54
N ASP A 68 -7.98 -6.07 -2.49
CA ASP A 68 -7.62 -6.17 -3.91
C ASP A 68 -6.35 -5.41 -4.30
N ALA A 69 -6.03 -4.31 -3.59
CA ALA A 69 -4.83 -3.50 -3.80
C ALA A 69 -3.68 -3.84 -2.84
N VAL A 70 -3.82 -4.86 -1.98
CA VAL A 70 -2.83 -5.19 -0.93
C VAL A 70 -1.45 -5.48 -1.49
N GLY A 71 -1.36 -6.02 -2.70
CA GLY A 71 -0.09 -6.30 -3.37
C GLY A 71 0.80 -5.07 -3.54
N ALA A 72 0.22 -3.87 -3.60
CA ALA A 72 0.96 -2.61 -3.73
C ALA A 72 1.79 -2.23 -2.50
N ILE A 73 1.42 -2.78 -1.33
CA ILE A 73 2.12 -2.54 -0.05
C ILE A 73 2.78 -3.82 0.48
N ARG A 74 2.17 -4.99 0.23
CA ARG A 74 2.67 -6.29 0.67
C ARG A 74 3.97 -6.70 -0.03
N CYS A 75 4.18 -6.25 -1.26
CA CYS A 75 5.45 -6.44 -1.97
C CYS A 75 6.65 -5.96 -1.17
N TYR A 76 6.61 -4.71 -0.67
CA TYR A 76 7.66 -4.14 0.15
C TYR A 76 7.66 -4.70 1.57
N GLY A 77 6.47 -4.87 2.17
CA GLY A 77 6.35 -5.46 3.50
C GLY A 77 7.07 -6.81 3.62
N ARG A 78 6.92 -7.69 2.62
CA ARG A 78 7.62 -8.98 2.57
C ARG A 78 9.13 -8.87 2.39
N VAL A 79 9.60 -7.89 1.63
CA VAL A 79 11.05 -7.62 1.49
C VAL A 79 11.64 -7.28 2.86
N PHE A 80 11.00 -6.39 3.61
CA PHE A 80 11.46 -6.05 4.97
C PHE A 80 11.36 -7.21 5.95
N GLU A 81 10.35 -8.07 5.82
CA GLU A 81 10.22 -9.27 6.65
C GLU A 81 11.29 -10.31 6.33
N GLU A 82 11.60 -10.53 5.06
CA GLU A 82 12.63 -11.49 4.62
C GLU A 82 14.04 -11.00 4.95
N ALA A 83 14.33 -9.72 4.70
CA ALA A 83 15.59 -9.09 5.12
C ALA A 83 15.66 -8.89 6.65
N ASN A 84 14.50 -8.91 7.32
CA ASN A 84 14.33 -8.63 8.75
C ASN A 84 15.02 -7.33 9.19
N GLU A 85 14.90 -6.28 8.36
CA GLU A 85 15.44 -4.96 8.62
C GLU A 85 14.59 -3.86 7.97
N THR A 86 14.68 -2.65 8.51
CA THR A 86 14.14 -1.44 7.91
C THR A 86 14.90 -0.22 8.48
N PRO A 87 15.44 0.70 7.67
CA PRO A 87 15.36 0.79 6.21
C PRO A 87 16.07 -0.37 5.49
N HIS A 88 15.78 -0.55 4.20
CA HIS A 88 16.42 -1.54 3.34
C HIS A 88 16.72 -0.96 1.96
N THR A 89 17.93 -1.21 1.45
CA THR A 89 18.34 -0.86 0.09
C THR A 89 17.94 -1.96 -0.88
N LEU A 90 16.97 -1.67 -1.74
CA LEU A 90 16.43 -2.66 -2.68
C LEU A 90 17.50 -3.21 -3.62
N ASN A 91 17.61 -4.53 -3.69
CA ASN A 91 18.54 -5.27 -4.51
C ASN A 91 17.81 -6.24 -5.47
N ASP A 92 18.56 -6.92 -6.33
CA ASP A 92 17.95 -7.76 -7.37
C ASP A 92 17.25 -9.01 -6.82
N SER A 93 17.60 -9.48 -5.63
CA SER A 93 16.92 -10.62 -5.01
C SER A 93 15.50 -10.28 -4.55
N ASP A 94 15.26 -9.02 -4.16
CA ASP A 94 13.95 -8.52 -3.73
C ASP A 94 12.93 -8.47 -4.87
N ASN A 95 13.43 -8.33 -6.10
CA ASN A 95 12.59 -8.26 -7.31
C ASN A 95 11.67 -9.47 -7.44
N LYS A 96 12.09 -10.65 -6.96
CA LYS A 96 11.25 -11.85 -7.01
C LYS A 96 9.98 -11.70 -6.16
N LEU A 97 10.10 -11.12 -4.96
CA LEU A 97 8.95 -10.84 -4.09
C LEU A 97 8.10 -9.71 -4.68
N ILE A 98 8.76 -8.63 -5.10
CA ILE A 98 8.07 -7.44 -5.62
C ILE A 98 7.26 -7.79 -6.86
N PHE A 99 7.88 -8.43 -7.85
CA PHE A 99 7.19 -8.82 -9.06
C PHE A 99 6.16 -9.93 -8.81
N GLY A 100 6.41 -10.85 -7.87
CA GLY A 100 5.42 -11.86 -7.49
C GLY A 100 4.10 -11.25 -7.00
N GLU A 101 4.18 -10.17 -6.22
CA GLU A 101 3.02 -9.46 -5.66
C GLU A 101 2.39 -8.45 -6.65
N LEU A 102 3.20 -7.78 -7.46
CA LEU A 102 2.72 -6.79 -8.43
C LEU A 102 2.22 -7.41 -9.74
N ASN A 103 2.57 -8.66 -10.05
CA ASN A 103 2.20 -9.30 -11.31
C ASN A 103 0.68 -9.32 -11.50
N GLY A 104 0.21 -8.66 -12.56
CA GLY A 104 -1.22 -8.54 -12.88
C GLY A 104 -2.02 -7.64 -11.94
N LEU A 105 -1.41 -7.01 -10.93
CA LEU A 105 -2.10 -6.13 -9.99
C LEU A 105 -2.63 -4.88 -10.69
N GLU A 106 -1.81 -4.23 -11.51
CA GLU A 106 -2.23 -3.03 -12.25
C GLU A 106 -3.43 -3.33 -13.15
N ASP A 107 -3.36 -4.41 -13.93
CA ASP A 107 -4.45 -4.84 -14.80
C ASP A 107 -5.71 -5.20 -14.01
N LYS A 108 -5.56 -5.91 -12.88
CA LYS A 108 -6.68 -6.23 -11.98
C LYS A 108 -7.36 -4.97 -11.48
N ILE A 109 -6.61 -4.00 -10.95
CA ILE A 109 -7.14 -2.76 -10.42
C ILE A 109 -7.78 -1.93 -11.54
N ARG A 110 -7.11 -1.77 -12.68
CA ARG A 110 -7.63 -1.04 -13.84
C ARG A 110 -8.92 -1.67 -14.38
N ASN A 111 -8.96 -2.99 -14.50
CA ASN A 111 -10.12 -3.71 -15.05
C ASN A 111 -11.31 -3.72 -14.10
N LYS A 112 -11.08 -3.75 -12.78
CA LYS A 112 -12.17 -3.80 -11.80
C LYS A 112 -12.67 -2.42 -11.38
N TYR A 113 -11.75 -1.48 -11.18
CA TYR A 113 -12.05 -0.17 -10.59
C TYR A 113 -11.88 1.00 -11.55
N GLY A 114 -11.21 0.79 -12.69
CA GLY A 114 -10.93 1.84 -13.67
C GLY A 114 -9.50 2.37 -13.60
N LYS A 115 -9.11 3.15 -14.61
CA LYS A 115 -7.77 3.76 -14.67
C LYS A 115 -7.60 4.75 -13.50
N ASP A 116 -6.38 4.84 -12.96
CA ASP A 116 -6.02 5.80 -11.90
C ASP A 116 -6.85 5.64 -10.61
N SER A 117 -7.22 4.40 -10.28
CA SER A 117 -8.04 4.08 -9.10
C SER A 117 -7.28 4.11 -7.78
N LEU A 118 -5.97 3.82 -7.79
CA LEU A 118 -5.12 3.96 -6.59
C LEU A 118 -5.00 5.44 -6.22
N ALA A 119 -5.30 5.78 -4.97
CA ALA A 119 -5.51 7.15 -4.55
C ALA A 119 -4.48 7.62 -3.51
N GLY A 120 -4.15 6.80 -2.52
CA GLY A 120 -3.24 7.17 -1.42
C GLY A 120 -2.51 5.96 -0.84
N MET A 121 -1.35 6.17 -0.22
CA MET A 121 -0.55 5.12 0.40
C MET A 121 0.19 5.72 1.59
N ALA A 122 0.32 4.96 2.68
CA ALA A 122 1.04 5.35 3.88
C ALA A 122 1.75 4.14 4.51
N GLY A 123 2.75 4.40 5.36
CA GLY A 123 3.55 3.37 6.03
C GLY A 123 4.86 3.00 5.34
N LEU A 124 5.09 3.50 4.12
CA LEU A 124 6.28 3.28 3.33
C LEU A 124 6.88 4.63 2.94
N SER A 125 8.19 4.79 3.09
CA SER A 125 8.90 5.98 2.61
C SER A 125 8.92 6.04 1.09
N GLU A 126 9.11 7.24 0.54
CA GLU A 126 9.53 7.35 -0.85
C GLU A 126 10.94 6.73 -1.02
N PRO A 127 11.21 6.08 -2.15
CA PRO A 127 12.53 5.51 -2.41
C PRO A 127 13.57 6.62 -2.57
N SER A 128 14.71 6.48 -1.91
CA SER A 128 15.83 7.40 -2.10
C SER A 128 16.47 7.24 -3.48
N THR A 129 17.39 8.14 -3.84
CA THR A 129 18.22 7.99 -5.05
C THR A 129 19.06 6.70 -5.03
N GLU A 130 19.30 6.15 -3.85
CA GLU A 130 20.03 4.90 -3.63
C GLU A 130 19.10 3.69 -3.55
N ARG A 131 17.80 3.85 -3.86
CA ARG A 131 16.75 2.81 -3.77
C ARG A 131 16.51 2.31 -2.34
N GLU A 132 16.85 3.11 -1.32
CA GLU A 132 16.52 2.82 0.07
C GLU A 132 15.05 3.13 0.33
N VAL A 133 14.34 2.19 0.97
CA VAL A 133 12.94 2.32 1.37
C VAL A 133 12.82 1.94 2.85
N ALA A 134 11.90 2.55 3.57
CA ALA A 134 11.69 2.30 5.00
C ALA A 134 10.20 2.08 5.34
N LEU A 135 9.96 1.33 6.43
CA LEU A 135 8.68 1.32 7.13
C LEU A 135 8.67 2.46 8.14
N GLU A 136 7.81 3.46 7.92
CA GLU A 136 7.85 4.70 8.69
C GLU A 136 6.96 4.67 9.94
N ASP A 137 5.91 3.86 9.92
CA ASP A 137 4.82 3.94 10.89
C ASP A 137 4.74 2.65 11.72
N ALA A 138 5.25 2.71 12.95
CA ALA A 138 5.11 1.63 13.92
C ALA A 138 3.61 1.41 14.24
N TYR A 139 3.18 0.15 14.32
CA TYR A 139 1.79 -0.19 14.58
C TYR A 139 1.28 0.43 15.88
N SER A 140 0.17 1.15 15.79
CA SER A 140 -0.49 1.79 16.91
C SER A 140 -1.93 2.14 16.53
N CYS A 141 -2.87 1.90 17.44
CA CYS A 141 -4.27 2.34 17.32
C CYS A 141 -4.56 3.59 18.17
N GLU A 142 -3.53 4.23 18.73
CA GLU A 142 -3.65 5.48 19.48
C GLU A 142 -4.12 6.63 18.58
N ASP A 143 -5.04 7.46 19.05
CA ASP A 143 -5.71 8.52 18.25
C ASP A 143 -4.70 9.45 17.56
N ALA A 144 -3.61 9.84 18.23
CA ALA A 144 -2.58 10.70 17.65
C ALA A 144 -1.80 10.02 16.51
N ALA A 145 -1.41 8.75 16.69
CA ALA A 145 -0.68 7.99 15.67
C ALA A 145 -1.56 7.73 14.45
N VAL A 146 -2.81 7.33 14.66
CA VAL A 146 -3.77 7.07 13.58
C VAL A 146 -4.09 8.35 12.81
N ARG A 147 -4.22 9.51 13.48
CA ARG A 147 -4.39 10.79 12.79
C ARG A 147 -3.22 11.15 11.90
N ALA A 148 -1.99 10.97 12.37
CA ALA A 148 -0.79 11.21 11.57
C ALA A 148 -0.77 10.27 10.35
N PHE A 149 -1.10 8.99 10.54
CA PHE A 149 -1.18 8.02 9.47
C PHE A 149 -2.27 8.35 8.43
N VAL A 150 -3.46 8.77 8.88
CA VAL A 150 -4.54 9.22 7.98
C VAL A 150 -4.15 10.48 7.22
N ALA A 151 -3.40 11.40 7.83
CA ALA A 151 -2.88 12.57 7.11
C ALA A 151 -1.95 12.16 5.96
N LYS A 152 -1.05 11.19 6.16
CA LYS A 152 -0.21 10.62 5.09
C LYS A 152 -1.05 9.96 3.99
N LEU A 153 -2.10 9.21 4.36
CA LEU A 153 -3.02 8.62 3.38
C LEU A 153 -3.71 9.71 2.53
N LEU A 154 -4.04 10.85 3.12
CA LEU A 154 -4.69 11.98 2.48
C LEU A 154 -3.74 12.92 1.72
N ASP A 155 -2.42 12.68 1.74
CA ASP A 155 -1.41 13.47 1.03
C ASP A 155 -1.37 13.18 -0.49
N ASN A 156 -2.55 12.95 -1.07
CA ASN A 156 -2.78 12.86 -2.49
C ASN A 156 -4.16 13.40 -2.79
N SER A 157 -4.28 14.22 -3.84
CA SER A 157 -5.53 14.89 -4.21
C SER A 157 -6.69 13.92 -4.50
N ASN A 158 -6.40 12.65 -4.80
CA ASN A 158 -7.41 11.63 -5.04
C ASN A 158 -7.85 10.89 -3.78
N SER A 159 -7.08 10.92 -2.69
CA SER A 159 -7.35 10.16 -1.48
C SER A 159 -8.63 10.58 -0.77
N ALA A 160 -8.97 11.87 -0.83
CA ALA A 160 -10.23 12.38 -0.29
C ALA A 160 -11.47 11.71 -0.91
N LYS A 161 -11.33 11.12 -2.10
CA LYS A 161 -12.42 10.42 -2.81
C LYS A 161 -12.36 8.90 -2.64
N ALA A 162 -11.45 8.38 -1.81
CA ALA A 162 -11.29 6.94 -1.64
C ALA A 162 -12.52 6.29 -1.00
N GLU A 163 -12.85 5.11 -1.51
CA GLU A 163 -13.95 4.26 -1.03
C GLU A 163 -13.42 3.03 -0.32
N PHE A 164 -12.25 2.55 -0.74
CA PHE A 164 -11.68 1.29 -0.28
C PHE A 164 -10.31 1.49 0.35
N ILE A 165 -9.96 0.55 1.22
CA ILE A 165 -8.64 0.45 1.85
C ILE A 165 -8.14 -0.99 1.83
N SER A 166 -6.89 -1.19 1.42
CA SER A 166 -6.12 -2.40 1.71
C SER A 166 -5.11 -2.10 2.79
N ILE A 167 -4.89 -3.05 3.70
CA ILE A 167 -3.97 -2.91 4.83
C ILE A 167 -3.05 -4.13 4.86
N TYR A 168 -1.78 -3.90 5.15
CA TYR A 168 -0.81 -4.93 5.48
C TYR A 168 0.02 -4.49 6.69
N CYS A 169 0.17 -5.36 7.70
CA CYS A 169 0.93 -5.03 8.91
C CYS A 169 2.21 -5.88 9.02
N PRO A 170 3.30 -5.52 8.32
CA PRO A 170 4.53 -6.32 8.33
C PRO A 170 5.18 -6.35 9.72
N VAL A 171 5.88 -7.45 10.03
CA VAL A 171 6.61 -7.61 11.30
C VAL A 171 8.12 -7.75 11.04
N VAL A 172 8.87 -6.75 11.48
CA VAL A 172 10.31 -6.64 11.26
C VAL A 172 10.99 -6.51 12.61
N GLN A 173 11.96 -7.37 12.92
CA GLN A 173 12.69 -7.39 14.19
C GLN A 173 11.75 -7.43 15.42
N GLY A 174 10.64 -8.16 15.32
CA GLY A 174 9.63 -8.27 16.38
C GLY A 174 8.72 -7.03 16.53
N LYS A 175 8.90 -6.01 15.70
CA LYS A 175 8.08 -4.79 15.67
C LYS A 175 7.10 -4.86 14.50
N THR A 176 5.82 -4.63 14.78
CA THR A 176 4.79 -4.52 13.74
C THR A 176 4.71 -3.08 13.23
N TYR A 177 4.51 -2.91 11.94
CA TYR A 177 4.32 -1.62 11.28
C TYR A 177 2.94 -1.55 10.64
N MET A 178 2.42 -0.35 10.40
CA MET A 178 1.16 -0.13 9.69
C MET A 178 1.45 0.34 8.27
N THR A 179 0.94 -0.38 7.27
CA THR A 179 0.96 0.06 5.88
C THR A 179 -0.45 -0.04 5.29
N ALA A 180 -0.82 0.92 4.45
CA ALA A 180 -2.14 0.96 3.85
C ALA A 180 -2.10 1.64 2.49
N VAL A 181 -3.02 1.22 1.62
CA VAL A 181 -3.32 1.88 0.34
C VAL A 181 -4.82 2.10 0.24
N VAL A 182 -5.21 3.31 -0.14
CA VAL A 182 -6.61 3.68 -0.38
C VAL A 182 -6.87 3.84 -1.87
N PHE A 183 -8.06 3.44 -2.32
CA PHE A 183 -8.42 3.43 -3.74
C PHE A 183 -9.92 3.64 -3.97
N ARG A 184 -10.26 3.95 -5.20
CA ARG A 184 -11.59 4.42 -5.66
C ARG A 184 -12.19 3.45 -6.66
N ASN A 185 -13.51 3.52 -6.84
CA ASN A 185 -14.17 2.96 -8.00
C ASN A 185 -14.42 4.05 -9.06
N ASN A 186 -13.49 4.22 -9.99
CA ASN A 186 -13.63 5.17 -11.11
C ASN A 186 -14.53 4.64 -12.25
N LYS A 187 -15.11 3.44 -12.12
CA LYS A 187 -16.11 2.91 -13.06
C LYS A 187 -17.56 3.20 -12.64
N ALA A 188 -17.77 3.57 -11.39
CA ALA A 188 -19.09 3.87 -10.83
C ALA A 188 -19.60 5.24 -11.27
#